data_AF-A0A268RVN0-F1
#
_entry.id   AF-A0A268RVN0-F1
#
_cell.length_a   1.000
_cell.length_b   1.000
_cell.length_c   1.000
_cell.angle_alpha   90.00
_cell.angle_beta   90.00
_cell.angle_gamma   90.00
#
_symmetry.space_group_name_H-M   'P 1'
#
loop_
_entity.id
_entity.type
_entity.pdbx_description
1 polymer ?
#
loop_
_entity_poly.entity_id
_entity_poly.type
_entity_poly.pdbx_seq_one_letter_code
_entity_poly.pdbx_strand_id
1 'polypeptide(L)' 'MRSENVMLSDLQDDVLYEAWNKAVEQKLDATFIAILKQEIEKRGFVPSN' A
#
# COMPACT_ATOMS: atom_id res chain seq x y z
N MET A 1 -25.19 -7.74 4.37
CA MET A 1 -23.81 -7.65 4.86
C MET A 1 -23.21 -6.39 4.24
N ARG A 2 -22.82 -5.38 5.03
CA ARG A 2 -22.16 -4.20 4.47
C ARG A 2 -20.71 -4.60 4.20
N SER A 3 -20.30 -4.59 2.93
CA SER A 3 -18.88 -4.57 2.61
C SER A 3 -18.36 -3.20 3.03
N GLU A 4 -17.59 -3.14 4.10
CA GLU A 4 -16.83 -1.93 4.43
C GLU A 4 -15.76 -1.77 3.36
N ASN A 5 -15.87 -0.68 2.59
CA ASN A 5 -14.91 -0.36 1.55
C ASN A 5 -13.69 0.25 2.27
N VAL A 6 -12.76 -0.59 2.70
CA VAL A 6 -11.52 -0.12 3.36
C VAL A 6 -10.72 0.68 2.34
N MET A 7 -10.61 1.99 2.57
CA MET A 7 -9.79 2.86 1.75
C MET A 7 -8.32 2.75 2.20
N LEU A 8 -7.39 2.83 1.26
CA LEU A 8 -5.94 2.81 1.59
C LEU A 8 -5.54 3.94 2.54
N SER A 9 -6.27 5.05 2.52
CA SER A 9 -6.11 6.17 3.47
C SER A 9 -6.33 5.77 4.92
N ASP A 10 -7.13 4.73 5.17
CA ASP A 10 -7.54 4.31 6.51
C ASP A 10 -6.57 3.30 7.12
N LEU A 11 -5.63 2.77 6.31
CA LEU A 11 -4.59 1.87 6.78
C LEU A 11 -3.58 2.63 7.64
N GLN A 12 -3.15 2.03 8.74
CA GLN A 12 -1.99 2.48 9.50
C GLN A 12 -0.72 2.42 8.64
N ASP A 13 0.23 3.31 8.88
CA ASP A 13 1.47 3.43 8.08
C ASP A 13 2.23 2.09 8.00
N ASP A 14 2.38 1.40 9.13
CA ASP A 14 3.09 0.11 9.21
C ASP A 14 2.40 -0.97 8.35
N VAL A 15 1.06 -1.00 8.36
CA VAL A 15 0.26 -1.96 7.58
C VAL A 15 0.36 -1.66 6.09
N LEU A 16 0.32 -0.37 5.71
CA LEU A 16 0.47 0.05 4.31
C LEU A 16 1.87 -0.32 3.78
N TYR A 17 2.91 -0.10 4.59
CA TYR A 17 4.28 -0.43 4.23
C TYR A 17 4.50 -1.94 4.13
N GLU A 18 3.97 -2.73 5.07
CA GLU A 18 4.02 -4.19 5.01
C GLU A 18 3.27 -4.73 3.78
N ALA A 19 2.10 -4.18 3.47
CA ALA A 19 1.33 -4.56 2.28
C ALA A 19 2.11 -4.28 1.00
N TRP A 20 2.80 -3.14 0.90
CA TRP A 20 3.66 -2.82 -0.24
C TRP A 20 4.83 -3.79 -0.36
N ASN A 21 5.57 -4.05 0.72
CA ASN A 21 6.69 -5.01 0.71
C ASN A 21 6.23 -6.41 0.27
N LYS A 22 5.15 -6.92 0.85
CA LYS A 22 4.60 -8.24 0.48
C LYS A 22 4.11 -8.28 -0.96
N ALA A 23 3.54 -7.18 -1.47
CA ALA A 23 3.11 -7.10 -2.86
C ALA A 23 4.29 -7.15 -3.83
N VAL A 24 5.41 -6.49 -3.49
CA VAL A 24 6.67 -6.55 -4.26
C VAL A 24 7.29 -7.95 -4.19
N GLU A 25 7.41 -8.55 -3.00
CA GLU A 25 7.98 -9.89 -2.79
C GLU A 25 7.22 -10.97 -3.57
N GLN A 26 5.89 -10.89 -3.56
CA GLN A 26 5.01 -11.83 -4.25
C GLN A 26 4.87 -11.54 -5.75
N LYS A 27 5.49 -10.46 -6.25
CA LYS A 27 5.38 -10.00 -7.65
C LYS A 27 3.92 -9.88 -8.07
N LEU A 28 3.13 -9.23 -7.21
CA LEU A 28 1.73 -8.93 -7.53
C LEU A 28 1.65 -7.92 -8.69
N ASP A 29 0.43 -7.62 -9.10
CA ASP A 29 0.17 -6.67 -10.17
C ASP A 29 0.91 -5.33 -9.97
N ALA A 30 1.57 -4.87 -11.04
CA ALA A 30 2.40 -3.67 -11.00
C ALA A 30 1.57 -2.40 -10.74
N THR A 31 0.31 -2.37 -11.19
CA THR A 31 -0.61 -1.25 -10.94
C THR A 31 -0.97 -1.20 -9.47
N PHE A 32 -1.27 -2.34 -8.86
CA PHE A 32 -1.53 -2.44 -7.42
C PHE A 32 -0.34 -1.97 -6.58
N ILE A 33 0.88 -2.43 -6.90
CA ILE A 33 2.11 -2.00 -6.23
C ILE A 33 2.31 -0.48 -6.37
N ALA A 34 2.05 0.07 -7.57
CA ALA A 34 2.17 1.50 -7.82
C ALA A 34 1.17 2.33 -7.00
N ILE A 35 -0.06 1.85 -6.83
CA ILE A 35 -1.09 2.49 -6.00
C ILE A 35 -0.63 2.55 -4.53
N LEU A 36 -0.12 1.43 -3.99
CA LEU A 36 0.42 1.39 -2.62
C LEU A 36 1.59 2.36 -2.45
N LYS A 37 2.53 2.36 -3.41
CA LYS A 37 3.68 3.26 -3.42
C LYS A 37 3.27 4.73 -3.42
N GLN A 38 2.31 5.11 -4.25
CA GLN A 38 1.80 6.48 -4.30
C GLN A 38 1.20 6.92 -2.95
N GLU A 39 0.50 6.03 -2.26
CA GLU A 39 -0.09 6.35 -0.97
C GLU A 39 0.99 6.48 0.13
N ILE A 40 2.04 5.66 0.09
CA ILE A 40 3.21 5.78 0.98
C ILE A 40 3.94 7.11 0.74
N GLU A 41 4.16 7.49 -0.52
CA GLU A 41 4.82 8.75 -0.89
C GLU A 41 4.02 9.98 -0.44
N LYS A 42 2.68 9.96 -0.55
CA LYS A 42 1.81 11.04 -0.05
C LYS A 42 1.94 11.27 1.45
N ARG A 43 2.24 10.23 2.22
CA ARG A 43 2.45 10.32 3.67
C ARG A 43 3.85 10.81 4.05
N GLY A 44 4.70 11.11 3.06
CA GLY A 44 6.04 11.63 3.26
C GLY A 44 7.10 10.54 3.48
N PHE A 45 6.74 9.27 3.32
CA PHE A 45 7.70 8.17 3.34
C PHE A 45 8.26 7.97 1.95
N VAL A 46 9.58 7.99 1.81
CA VAL A 46 10.26 7.59 0.58
C VAL A 46 10.65 6.13 0.74
N PRO A 47 9.94 5.18 0.10
CA PRO A 47 10.36 3.79 0.13
C PRO A 47 11.73 3.68 -0.57
N SER A 48 12.77 3.44 0.22
CA SER A 48 14.11 3.15 -0.29
C SER A 48 14.07 1.77 -0.93
N ASN A 49 14.17 1.76 -2.26
CA ASN A 49 14.11 0.55 -3.08
C ASN A 49 15.43 -0.22 -3.05
#